data_AF-A0A7S3YCU5-F1
#
_entry.id   AF-A0A7S3YCU5-F1
#
_cell.length_a   1.000
_cell.length_b   1.000
_cell.length_c   1.000
_cell.angle_alpha   90.00
_cell.angle_beta   90.00
_cell.angle_gamma   90.00
#
_symmetry.space_group_name_H-M   'P 1'
#
loop_
_entity.id
_entity.type
_entity.pdbx_description
1 polymer ?
#
loop_
_entity_poly.entity_id
_entity_poly.type
_entity_poly.pdbx_seq_one_letter_code
_entity_poly.pdbx_strand_id
1 'polypeptide(L)'
;NSRGHLPYSRGASGGRDEKVSMENKELPKIKLYDTSAERQKIDQMADMYSLITTVQHLETAWTRDAVGEEKYTESCKKLISQFKTLKNGSTQLIPNVDKFITEYKMDCKAARHRLLRVGVPATVEYGAPKLTRQNSADDQKHVFEAVQTFITALNCLQLDMRDVDQVTLK
;
A
#
# COMPACT_ATOMS: atom_id res chain seq x y z
N ASN A 1 70.37 5.81 36.58
CA ASN A 1 69.33 5.40 35.61
C ASN A 1 68.58 6.65 35.16
N SER A 2 68.96 7.17 33.98
CA SER A 2 68.28 8.12 33.06
C SER A 2 67.31 9.17 33.65
N ARG A 3 67.74 10.45 33.72
CA ARG A 3 67.36 11.58 32.81
C ARG A 3 65.85 11.86 32.79
N GLY A 4 65.30 13.03 33.11
CA GLY A 4 65.80 14.40 33.21
C GLY A 4 64.59 15.30 32.93
N HIS A 5 64.32 16.25 33.83
CA HIS A 5 63.21 17.21 33.77
C HIS A 5 63.54 18.32 32.75
N LEU A 6 62.65 18.59 31.79
CA LEU A 6 62.68 19.78 30.93
C LEU A 6 61.25 20.23 30.58
N PRO A 7 61.06 21.52 30.23
CA PRO A 7 59.93 22.33 30.66
C PRO A 7 58.89 22.53 29.55
N TYR A 8 57.65 22.81 29.92
CA TYR A 8 56.70 23.40 28.96
C TYR A 8 56.63 24.91 29.14
N SER A 9 57.11 25.56 28.08
CA SER A 9 57.29 26.98 27.85
C SER A 9 55.97 27.75 27.83
N ARG A 10 56.00 28.95 28.39
CA ARG A 10 54.96 29.98 28.31
C ARG A 10 55.04 30.64 26.92
N GLY A 11 53.95 30.59 26.15
CA GLY A 11 53.76 31.37 24.93
C GLY A 11 52.44 32.13 25.01
N ALA A 12 52.51 33.43 25.33
CA ALA A 12 51.41 34.36 25.21
C ALA A 12 51.51 35.09 23.87
N SER A 13 50.50 34.93 23.01
CA SER A 13 50.15 35.87 21.93
C SER A 13 48.81 35.38 21.38
N GLY A 14 47.71 36.03 21.69
CA GLY A 14 47.37 37.30 21.06
C GLY A 14 46.27 36.98 20.07
N GLY A 15 45.02 37.23 20.49
CA GLY A 15 43.83 36.99 19.69
C GLY A 15 43.94 37.69 18.34
N ARG A 16 43.67 36.91 17.30
CA ARG A 16 43.00 37.40 16.10
C ARG A 16 41.81 36.47 15.93
N ASP A 17 40.66 36.94 16.43
CA ASP A 17 39.36 36.45 16.01
C ASP A 17 39.29 36.67 14.49
N GLU A 18 39.67 35.64 13.74
CA GLU A 18 39.33 35.54 12.33
C GLU A 18 37.81 35.38 12.29
N LYS A 19 37.12 36.53 12.24
CA LYS A 19 35.71 36.59 11.90
C LYS A 19 35.59 35.98 10.51
N VAL A 20 35.37 34.68 10.47
CA VAL A 20 34.79 34.01 9.31
C VAL A 20 33.39 34.59 9.21
N SER A 21 33.29 35.67 8.45
CA SER A 21 32.04 36.20 7.94
C SER A 21 31.38 35.05 7.18
N MET A 22 30.52 34.32 7.86
CA MET A 22 29.58 33.38 7.27
C MET A 22 28.65 34.22 6.39
N GLU A 23 29.09 34.52 5.18
CA GLU A 23 28.25 35.05 4.13
C GLU A 23 27.16 34.01 3.91
N ASN A 24 25.96 34.30 4.43
CA ASN A 24 24.74 33.54 4.17
C ASN A 24 24.44 33.65 2.68
N LYS A 25 25.12 32.84 1.87
CA LYS A 25 24.84 32.67 0.46
C LYS A 25 23.58 31.83 0.39
N GLU A 26 22.43 32.51 0.36
CA GLU A 26 21.15 31.86 0.11
C GLU A 26 21.27 31.07 -1.19
N LEU A 27 21.29 29.73 -1.07
CA LEU A 27 21.34 28.86 -2.23
C LEU A 27 20.09 29.14 -3.08
N PRO A 28 20.23 29.29 -4.41
CA PRO A 28 19.09 29.56 -5.26
C PRO A 28 18.04 28.46 -5.09
N LYS A 29 16.78 28.86 -4.89
CA LYS A 29 15.66 27.94 -4.68
C LYS A 29 15.51 27.03 -5.91
N ILE A 30 15.81 25.74 -5.74
CA ILE A 30 15.69 24.73 -6.79
C ILE A 30 14.21 24.42 -7.01
N LYS A 31 13.78 24.45 -8.28
CA LYS A 31 12.42 24.07 -8.68
C LYS A 31 12.38 22.57 -8.96
N LEU A 32 11.26 21.94 -8.62
CA LEU A 32 11.06 20.51 -8.83
C LEU A 32 10.64 20.18 -10.27
N TYR A 33 10.00 21.12 -10.96
CA TYR A 33 9.56 21.00 -12.35
C TYR A 33 9.61 22.36 -13.04
N ASP A 34 9.76 22.36 -14.36
CA ASP A 34 9.69 23.57 -15.19
C ASP A 34 8.44 23.58 -16.08
N THR A 35 7.91 22.40 -16.45
CA THR A 35 6.71 22.28 -17.31
C THR A 35 5.51 21.65 -16.61
N SER A 36 4.31 21.94 -17.13
CA SER A 36 3.06 21.31 -16.66
C SER A 36 3.07 19.78 -16.81
N ALA A 37 3.69 19.27 -17.88
CA ALA A 37 3.81 17.84 -18.13
C ALA A 37 4.74 17.14 -17.12
N GLU A 38 5.85 17.77 -16.74
CA GLU A 38 6.73 17.26 -15.69
C GLU A 38 6.03 17.25 -14.33
N ARG A 39 5.32 18.33 -14.01
CA ARG A 39 4.51 18.40 -12.79
C ARG A 39 3.53 17.23 -12.70
N GLN A 40 2.81 16.93 -13.77
CA GLN A 40 1.87 15.82 -13.80
C GLN A 40 2.55 14.46 -13.56
N LYS A 41 3.75 14.24 -14.09
CA LYS A 41 4.52 13.01 -13.82
C LYS A 41 4.92 12.92 -12.35
N ILE A 42 5.38 14.03 -11.77
CA ILE A 42 5.75 14.10 -10.35
C ILE A 42 4.52 13.85 -9.47
N ASP A 43 3.37 14.43 -9.80
CA ASP A 43 2.12 14.20 -9.06
C ASP A 43 1.73 12.71 -9.08
N GLN A 44 1.82 12.04 -10.24
CA GLN A 44 1.57 10.59 -10.33
C GLN A 44 2.55 9.75 -9.49
N MET A 45 3.83 10.13 -9.45
CA MET A 45 4.82 9.47 -8.58
C MET A 45 4.54 9.74 -7.10
N ALA A 46 4.11 10.95 -6.76
CA ALA A 46 3.74 11.33 -5.41
C ALA A 46 2.49 10.58 -4.93
N ASP A 47 1.50 10.38 -5.79
CA ASP A 47 0.32 9.56 -5.51
C ASP A 47 0.72 8.10 -5.22
N MET A 48 1.61 7.51 -6.03
CA MET A 48 2.10 6.15 -5.77
C MET A 48 2.87 6.07 -4.45
N TYR A 49 3.75 7.05 -4.18
CA TYR A 49 4.52 7.11 -2.94
C TYR A 49 3.62 7.22 -1.71
N SER A 50 2.64 8.14 -1.74
CA SER A 50 1.72 8.38 -0.63
C SER A 50 0.85 7.16 -0.35
N LEU A 51 0.39 6.48 -1.41
CA LEU A 51 -0.43 5.28 -1.27
C LEU A 51 0.35 4.12 -0.63
N ILE A 52 1.57 3.85 -1.10
CA ILE A 52 2.43 2.79 -0.53
C ILE A 52 2.73 3.09 0.94
N THR A 53 3.06 4.35 1.26
CA THR A 53 3.33 4.79 2.64
C THR A 53 2.10 4.63 3.52
N THR A 54 0.92 4.98 3.03
CA THR A 54 -0.35 4.84 3.75
C THR A 54 -0.64 3.38 4.08
N VAL A 55 -0.45 2.47 3.11
CA VAL A 55 -0.61 1.02 3.36
C VAL A 55 0.40 0.53 4.40
N GLN A 56 1.64 0.99 4.36
CA GLN A 56 2.64 0.63 5.36
C GLN A 56 2.22 1.04 6.77
N HIS A 57 1.65 2.25 6.92
CA HIS A 57 1.16 2.74 8.20
C HIS A 57 -0.07 1.96 8.67
N LEU A 58 -1.00 1.65 7.76
CA LEU A 58 -2.17 0.83 8.06
C LEU A 58 -1.79 -0.56 8.57
N GLU A 59 -0.88 -1.26 7.87
CA GLU A 59 -0.41 -2.60 8.28
C GLU A 59 0.31 -2.53 9.64
N THR A 60 1.13 -1.50 9.86
CA THR A 60 1.83 -1.31 11.14
C THR A 60 0.86 -1.00 12.28
N ALA A 61 -0.16 -0.19 12.03
CA ALA A 61 -1.18 0.14 13.03
C ALA A 61 -2.03 -1.08 13.39
N TRP A 62 -2.41 -1.89 12.41
CA TRP A 62 -3.14 -3.14 12.66
C TRP A 62 -2.32 -4.16 13.44
N THR A 63 -1.03 -4.33 13.09
CA THR A 63 -0.11 -5.23 13.84
C THR A 63 0.10 -4.78 15.29
N ARG A 64 -0.16 -3.51 15.60
CA ARG A 64 -0.08 -2.93 16.95
C ARG A 64 -1.44 -2.87 17.66
N ASP A 65 -2.46 -3.56 17.12
CA ASP A 65 -3.84 -3.55 17.61
C ASP A 65 -4.46 -2.14 17.74
N ALA A 66 -3.96 -1.15 17.01
CA ALA A 66 -4.46 0.22 17.05
C ALA A 66 -5.73 0.42 16.19
N VAL A 67 -6.05 -0.54 15.31
CA VAL A 67 -7.19 -0.52 14.40
C VAL A 67 -7.90 -1.87 14.45
N GLY A 68 -9.22 -1.86 14.64
CA GLY A 68 -10.03 -3.08 14.64
C GLY A 68 -10.07 -3.82 13.30
N GLU A 69 -10.28 -5.13 13.35
CA GLU A 69 -10.21 -6.07 12.21
C GLU A 69 -11.10 -5.66 11.02
N GLU A 70 -12.35 -5.28 11.29
CA GLU A 70 -13.32 -4.89 10.26
C GLU A 70 -12.88 -3.63 9.50
N LYS A 71 -12.56 -2.56 10.22
CA LYS A 71 -12.11 -1.28 9.63
C LYS A 71 -10.80 -1.43 8.87
N TYR A 72 -9.87 -2.23 9.39
CA TYR A 72 -8.63 -2.55 8.69
C TYR A 72 -8.92 -3.25 7.36
N THR A 73 -9.78 -4.28 7.39
CA THR A 73 -10.08 -5.09 6.20
C THR A 73 -10.71 -4.26 5.10
N GLU A 74 -11.70 -3.42 5.43
CA GLU A 74 -12.37 -2.54 4.47
C GLU A 74 -11.38 -1.51 3.87
N SER A 75 -10.64 -0.82 4.74
CA SER A 75 -9.67 0.20 4.33
C SER A 75 -8.55 -0.39 3.46
N CYS A 76 -8.03 -1.56 3.83
CA CYS A 76 -6.98 -2.25 3.09
C CYS A 76 -7.47 -2.69 1.71
N LYS A 77 -8.69 -3.26 1.60
CA LYS A 77 -9.29 -3.59 0.29
C LYS A 77 -9.39 -2.38 -0.63
N LYS A 78 -9.84 -1.24 -0.09
CA LYS A 78 -9.94 0.02 -0.84
C LYS A 78 -8.58 0.50 -1.34
N LEU A 79 -7.57 0.53 -0.46
CA LEU A 79 -6.21 0.93 -0.82
C LEU A 79 -5.56 0.00 -1.85
N ILE A 80 -5.77 -1.32 -1.74
CA ILE A 80 -5.29 -2.29 -2.73
C ILE A 80 -5.95 -2.05 -4.10
N SER A 81 -7.25 -1.77 -4.13
CA SER A 81 -7.96 -1.44 -5.38
C SER A 81 -7.40 -0.18 -6.03
N GLN A 82 -7.23 0.89 -5.24
CA GLN A 82 -6.60 2.14 -5.70
C GLN A 82 -5.18 1.90 -6.23
N PHE A 83 -4.39 1.07 -5.55
CA PHE A 83 -3.03 0.72 -5.99
C PHE A 83 -3.03 0.03 -7.35
N LYS A 84 -3.94 -0.93 -7.57
CA LYS A 84 -4.06 -1.62 -8.86
C LYS A 84 -4.42 -0.64 -9.98
N THR A 85 -5.37 0.26 -9.74
CA THR A 85 -5.76 1.29 -10.72
C THR A 85 -4.59 2.23 -11.03
N LEU A 86 -3.90 2.72 -10.01
CA LEU A 86 -2.80 3.67 -10.16
C LEU A 86 -1.59 3.01 -10.83
N LYS A 87 -1.25 1.77 -10.46
CA LYS A 87 -0.19 0.98 -11.10
C LYS A 87 -0.47 0.78 -12.59
N ASN A 88 -1.71 0.42 -12.96
CA ASN A 88 -2.07 0.22 -14.35
C ASN A 88 -1.97 1.54 -15.15
N GLY A 89 -2.43 2.65 -14.57
CA GLY A 89 -2.37 3.98 -15.19
C GLY A 89 -0.96 4.58 -15.30
N SER A 90 -0.04 4.18 -14.42
CA SER A 90 1.34 4.70 -14.37
C SER A 90 2.39 3.74 -14.94
N THR A 91 2.00 2.68 -15.64
CA THR A 91 2.92 1.64 -16.17
C THR A 91 4.08 2.21 -16.99
N GLN A 92 3.85 3.28 -17.75
CA GLN A 92 4.89 3.94 -18.56
C GLN A 92 5.92 4.69 -17.71
N LEU A 93 5.48 5.25 -16.57
CA LEU A 93 6.30 6.05 -15.68
C LEU A 93 7.00 5.19 -14.61
N ILE A 94 6.28 4.20 -14.08
CA ILE A 94 6.75 3.29 -13.03
C ILE A 94 6.54 1.84 -13.52
N PRO A 95 7.44 1.29 -14.34
CA PRO A 95 7.30 -0.06 -14.87
C PRO A 95 7.42 -1.12 -13.77
N ASN A 96 8.24 -0.84 -12.75
CA ASN A 96 8.49 -1.75 -11.65
C ASN A 96 8.42 -1.01 -10.30
N VAL A 97 7.32 -1.26 -9.60
CA VAL A 97 7.06 -0.69 -8.26
C VAL A 97 8.12 -1.11 -7.24
N ASP A 98 8.72 -2.30 -7.40
CA ASP A 98 9.76 -2.80 -6.50
C ASP A 98 11.05 -1.96 -6.60
N LYS A 99 11.40 -1.56 -7.83
CA LYS A 99 12.51 -0.65 -8.09
C LYS A 99 12.21 0.74 -7.55
N PHE A 100 10.99 1.24 -7.75
CA PHE A 100 10.54 2.53 -7.23
C PHE A 100 10.70 2.64 -5.71
N ILE A 101 10.26 1.62 -4.95
CA ILE A 101 10.41 1.58 -3.49
C ILE A 101 11.89 1.68 -3.08
N THR A 102 12.78 1.02 -3.82
CA THR A 102 14.22 1.02 -3.55
C THR A 102 14.86 2.36 -3.91
N GLU A 103 14.49 2.93 -5.06
CA GLU A 103 15.00 4.21 -5.58
C GLU A 103 14.67 5.37 -4.64
N TYR A 104 13.42 5.43 -4.16
CA TYR A 104 12.97 6.43 -3.20
C TYR A 104 13.27 6.08 -1.73
N LYS A 105 14.06 5.01 -1.50
CA LYS A 105 14.51 4.56 -0.16
C LYS A 105 13.35 4.38 0.84
N MET A 106 12.23 3.85 0.37
CA MET A 106 11.05 3.62 1.20
C MET A 106 11.22 2.35 2.04
N ASP A 107 11.23 2.46 3.37
CA ASP A 107 11.21 1.29 4.26
C ASP A 107 9.77 0.78 4.44
N CYS A 108 9.27 0.10 3.39
CA CYS A 108 7.87 -0.32 3.29
C CYS A 108 7.74 -1.84 3.12
N LYS A 109 8.35 -2.62 4.02
CA LYS A 109 8.38 -4.11 3.93
C LYS A 109 6.98 -4.73 3.98
N ALA A 110 6.11 -4.25 4.87
CA ALA A 110 4.76 -4.80 5.03
C ALA A 110 3.87 -4.45 3.82
N ALA A 111 3.92 -3.18 3.37
CA ALA A 111 3.19 -2.76 2.17
C ALA A 111 3.68 -3.50 0.92
N ARG A 112 4.99 -3.72 0.78
CA ARG A 112 5.56 -4.49 -0.33
C ARG A 112 5.01 -5.91 -0.38
N HIS A 113 4.96 -6.60 0.76
CA HIS A 113 4.36 -7.93 0.86
C HIS A 113 2.87 -7.90 0.47
N ARG A 114 2.10 -6.99 1.06
CA ARG A 114 0.66 -6.86 0.84
C ARG A 114 0.30 -6.53 -0.61
N LEU A 115 0.99 -5.56 -1.23
CA LEU A 115 0.63 -5.03 -2.54
C LEU A 115 1.21 -5.85 -3.70
N LEU A 116 2.42 -6.42 -3.57
CA LEU A 116 3.12 -7.07 -4.68
C LEU A 116 3.15 -8.60 -4.61
N ARG A 117 2.87 -9.21 -3.46
CA ARG A 117 2.88 -10.67 -3.30
C ARG A 117 1.47 -11.21 -3.07
N VAL A 118 0.77 -10.69 -2.07
CA VAL A 118 -0.49 -11.26 -1.60
C VAL A 118 -1.71 -10.67 -2.33
N GLY A 119 -1.82 -9.35 -2.39
CA GLY A 119 -2.92 -8.66 -3.06
C GLY A 119 -4.27 -8.72 -2.33
N VAL A 120 -4.33 -9.23 -1.10
CA VAL A 120 -5.50 -9.27 -0.20
C VAL A 120 -5.08 -8.92 1.23
N PRO A 121 -5.97 -8.38 2.09
CA PRO A 121 -5.65 -8.06 3.50
C PRO A 121 -5.20 -9.27 4.33
N ALA A 122 -4.44 -9.05 5.42
CA ALA A 122 -3.94 -10.14 6.29
C ALA A 122 -5.06 -11.00 6.86
N THR A 123 -6.19 -10.37 7.18
CA THR A 123 -7.39 -11.02 7.72
C THR A 123 -8.01 -12.02 6.74
N VAL A 124 -7.80 -11.86 5.43
CA VAL A 124 -8.26 -12.79 4.41
C VAL A 124 -7.19 -13.85 4.11
N GLU A 125 -5.91 -13.49 4.23
CA GLU A 125 -4.78 -14.39 4.01
C GLU A 125 -4.64 -15.44 5.13
N TYR A 126 -4.75 -15.02 6.39
CA TYR A 126 -4.55 -15.87 7.57
C TYR A 126 -5.82 -16.10 8.39
N GLY A 127 -6.86 -15.29 8.19
CA GLY A 127 -8.12 -15.54 8.85
C GLY A 127 -8.79 -16.78 8.26
N ALA A 128 -9.24 -17.68 9.13
CA ALA A 128 -10.26 -18.66 8.77
C ALA A 128 -11.39 -17.92 8.02
N PRO A 129 -12.01 -18.53 6.99
CA PRO A 129 -12.95 -17.84 6.11
C PRO A 129 -14.14 -17.31 6.90
N LYS A 130 -13.99 -16.10 7.44
CA LYS A 130 -15.11 -15.29 7.89
C LYS A 130 -15.73 -14.81 6.60
N LEU A 131 -16.69 -15.59 6.12
CA LEU A 131 -17.62 -15.19 5.06
C LEU A 131 -17.94 -13.72 5.30
N THR A 132 -17.43 -12.85 4.42
CA THR A 132 -17.90 -11.48 4.36
C THR A 132 -19.39 -11.57 4.10
N ARG A 133 -20.18 -11.34 5.15
CA ARG A 133 -21.62 -11.63 5.24
C ARG A 133 -22.46 -11.01 4.12
N GLN A 134 -21.91 -10.05 3.38
CA GLN A 134 -22.56 -9.40 2.26
C GLN A 134 -22.38 -10.19 0.95
N ASN A 135 -21.14 -10.43 0.49
CA ASN A 135 -20.94 -11.15 -0.78
C ASN A 135 -21.18 -12.66 -0.65
N SER A 136 -20.80 -13.25 0.48
CA SER A 136 -20.95 -14.69 0.66
C SER A 136 -22.39 -15.12 0.85
N ALA A 137 -23.25 -14.24 1.39
CA ALA A 137 -24.67 -14.53 1.50
C ALA A 137 -25.36 -14.49 0.13
N ASP A 138 -24.99 -13.54 -0.73
CA ASP A 138 -25.53 -13.51 -2.10
C ASP A 138 -24.97 -14.66 -2.95
N ASP A 139 -23.69 -14.99 -2.85
CA ASP A 139 -23.11 -16.17 -3.50
C ASP A 139 -23.81 -17.47 -3.02
N GLN A 140 -24.07 -17.61 -1.71
CA GLN A 140 -24.80 -18.75 -1.17
C GLN A 140 -26.26 -18.80 -1.61
N LYS A 141 -26.94 -17.65 -1.73
CA LYS A 141 -28.30 -17.57 -2.27
C LYS A 141 -28.32 -18.00 -3.73
N HIS A 142 -27.39 -17.54 -4.55
CA HIS A 142 -27.30 -17.93 -5.96
C HIS A 142 -27.01 -19.43 -6.13
N VAL A 143 -26.13 -19.99 -5.30
CA VAL A 143 -25.90 -21.45 -5.29
C VAL A 143 -27.16 -22.20 -4.86
N PHE A 144 -27.85 -21.74 -3.82
CA PHE A 144 -29.09 -22.36 -3.36
C PHE A 144 -30.19 -22.30 -4.43
N GLU A 145 -30.39 -21.15 -5.06
CA GLU A 145 -31.36 -20.93 -6.13
C GLU A 145 -31.07 -21.80 -7.37
N ALA A 146 -29.80 -21.89 -7.79
CA ALA A 146 -29.39 -22.75 -8.90
C ALA A 146 -29.64 -24.24 -8.59
N VAL A 147 -29.28 -24.69 -7.38
CA VAL A 147 -29.51 -26.08 -6.94
C VAL A 147 -30.99 -26.39 -6.84
N GLN A 148 -31.79 -25.48 -6.26
CA GLN A 148 -33.23 -25.63 -6.18
C GLN A 148 -33.87 -25.74 -7.58
N THR A 149 -33.46 -24.88 -8.51
CA THR A 149 -33.97 -24.91 -9.89
C THR A 149 -33.60 -26.21 -10.59
N PHE A 150 -32.37 -26.69 -10.41
CA PHE A 150 -31.91 -27.95 -11.00
C PHE A 150 -32.67 -29.17 -10.47
N ILE A 151 -32.82 -29.28 -9.14
CA ILE A 151 -33.59 -30.36 -8.51
C ILE A 151 -35.05 -30.31 -8.98
N THR A 152 -35.65 -29.13 -9.05
CA THR A 152 -37.03 -28.95 -9.51
C THR A 152 -37.18 -29.40 -10.97
N ALA A 153 -36.28 -28.98 -11.85
CA ALA A 153 -36.29 -29.42 -13.25
C ALA A 153 -36.12 -30.95 -13.38
N LEU A 154 -35.21 -31.54 -12.61
CA LEU A 154 -35.03 -32.99 -12.59
C LEU A 154 -36.29 -33.73 -12.13
N ASN A 155 -36.95 -33.25 -11.09
CA ASN A 155 -38.20 -33.84 -10.61
C ASN A 155 -39.32 -33.73 -11.66
N CYS A 156 -39.44 -32.60 -12.37
CA CYS A 156 -40.40 -32.44 -13.47
C CYS A 156 -40.14 -33.44 -14.61
N LEU A 157 -38.88 -33.69 -14.97
CA LEU A 157 -38.52 -34.69 -15.98
C LEU A 157 -38.84 -36.12 -15.52
N GLN A 158 -38.58 -36.45 -14.25
CA GLN A 158 -38.89 -37.77 -13.70
C GLN A 158 -40.40 -38.05 -13.63
N LEU A 159 -41.21 -37.00 -13.47
CA LEU A 159 -42.68 -37.09 -13.42
C LEU A 159 -43.34 -37.01 -14.82
N ASP A 160 -42.57 -37.01 -15.92
CA ASP A 160 -43.03 -36.83 -17.30
C ASP A 160 -43.97 -35.62 -17.46
N MET A 161 -43.67 -34.52 -16.75
CA MET A 161 -44.39 -33.27 -16.86
C MET A 161 -44.01 -32.58 -18.18
N ARG A 162 -44.87 -32.73 -19.20
CA ARG A 162 -44.65 -32.22 -20.56
C ARG A 162 -45.21 -30.81 -20.81
N ASP A 163 -45.83 -30.21 -19.80
CA ASP A 163 -46.53 -28.93 -19.96
C ASP A 163 -45.63 -27.76 -19.54
N VAL A 164 -45.41 -26.81 -20.46
CA VAL A 164 -44.46 -25.70 -20.30
C VAL A 164 -44.93 -24.72 -19.22
N ASP A 165 -46.24 -24.61 -19.00
CA ASP A 165 -46.84 -23.69 -18.04
C ASP A 165 -46.66 -24.12 -16.57
N GLN A 166 -46.31 -25.39 -16.32
CA GLN A 166 -46.10 -25.91 -14.95
C GLN A 166 -44.66 -25.77 -14.43
N VAL A 167 -43.71 -25.39 -15.28
CA VAL A 167 -42.27 -25.28 -14.94
C VAL A 167 -41.87 -23.84 -14.59
N THR A 168 -42.77 -22.87 -14.76
CA THR A 168 -42.46 -21.45 -14.56
C THR A 168 -42.39 -21.10 -13.07
N LEU A 169 -41.19 -20.95 -12.54
CA LEU A 169 -40.92 -20.37 -11.22
C LEU A 169 -41.33 -18.89 -11.21
N LYS A 170 -42.17 -18.49 -10.25
CA LYS A 170 -42.43 -17.07 -9.90
C LYS A 170 -41.40 -16.58 -8.88
#